data_AF-A0A432G4Z1-F1
#
_entry.id   AF-A0A432G4Z1-F1
#
_cell.length_a   1.000
_cell.length_b   1.000
_cell.length_c   1.000
_cell.angle_alpha   90.00
_cell.angle_beta   90.00
_cell.angle_gamma   90.00
#
_symmetry.space_group_name_H-M   'P 1'
#
loop_
_entity.id
_entity.type
_entity.pdbx_description
1 polymer ?
#
loop_
_entity_poly.entity_id
_entity_poly.type
_entity_poly.pdbx_seq_one_letter_code
_entity_poly.pdbx_strand_id
1 'polypeptide(L)'
;MTSPVHSPEKLESFPGNHSKSNYSLKLWLCIAWVGFLILPWYAAYDGFWSFIWITDGYPTFDEYSPGILQITMHQRWWLWPIALSLLVPLPALILPRTDPRHATALLLGGGFGFAYTLAQGFILGLHGWGWVFLGDLFGPTGQTQIGMGYGALLVCGGFLFLFTQGLAARGAIKGDVFVSGTIG
;
A
#
# COMPACT_ATOMS: atom_id res chain seq x y z
N MET A 1 -54.75 -46.74 3.59
CA MET A 1 -54.27 -45.41 3.14
C MET A 1 -52.96 -45.15 3.87
N THR A 2 -51.83 -45.42 3.22
CA THR A 2 -50.48 -45.20 3.77
C THR A 2 -49.79 -44.19 2.87
N SER A 3 -49.66 -42.95 3.34
CA SER A 3 -48.94 -41.88 2.66
C SER A 3 -47.44 -42.21 2.63
N PRO A 4 -46.73 -41.99 1.51
CA PRO A 4 -45.29 -42.24 1.48
C PRO A 4 -44.56 -41.11 2.22
N VAL A 5 -43.60 -41.51 3.07
CA VAL A 5 -42.69 -40.61 3.79
C VAL A 5 -41.69 -40.06 2.77
N HIS A 6 -41.74 -38.75 2.52
CA HIS A 6 -40.74 -38.06 1.72
C HIS A 6 -39.45 -37.94 2.54
N SER A 7 -38.41 -38.69 2.18
CA SER A 7 -37.05 -38.42 2.66
C SER A 7 -36.57 -37.08 2.11
N PRO A 8 -35.94 -36.22 2.92
CA PRO A 8 -35.36 -34.98 2.42
C PRO A 8 -34.18 -35.32 1.51
N GLU A 9 -34.22 -34.81 0.27
CA GLU A 9 -33.10 -34.83 -0.66
C GLU A 9 -31.85 -34.30 0.04
N LYS A 10 -30.79 -35.09 -0.06
CA LYS A 10 -29.45 -34.73 0.37
C LYS A 10 -29.02 -33.54 -0.48
N LEU A 11 -29.06 -32.33 0.10
CA LEU A 11 -28.52 -31.12 -0.53
C LEU A 11 -27.10 -31.43 -1.00
N GLU A 12 -26.93 -31.60 -2.31
CA GLU A 12 -25.61 -31.71 -2.91
C GLU A 12 -24.85 -30.43 -2.57
N SER A 13 -23.87 -30.56 -1.68
CA SER A 13 -22.96 -29.48 -1.38
C SER A 13 -22.24 -29.11 -2.67
N PHE A 14 -22.58 -27.96 -3.23
CA PHE A 14 -21.85 -27.38 -4.36
C PHE A 14 -20.35 -27.47 -4.07
N PRO A 15 -19.55 -28.11 -4.93
CA PRO A 15 -18.11 -28.14 -4.77
C PRO A 15 -17.60 -26.72 -5.04
N GLY A 16 -17.59 -25.90 -3.98
CA GLY A 16 -16.99 -24.58 -3.99
C GLY A 16 -15.53 -24.75 -4.34
N ASN A 17 -15.14 -24.33 -5.54
CA ASN A 17 -13.75 -24.34 -5.98
C ASN A 17 -12.93 -23.49 -4.99
N HIS A 18 -12.16 -24.13 -4.12
CA HIS A 18 -11.44 -23.51 -3.00
C HIS A 18 -10.19 -22.72 -3.43
N SER A 19 -9.92 -22.61 -4.73
CA SER A 19 -8.85 -21.77 -5.27
C SER A 19 -9.41 -20.43 -5.75
N LYS A 20 -9.88 -19.57 -4.83
CA LYS A 20 -10.02 -18.15 -5.14
C LYS A 20 -8.61 -17.55 -5.16
N SER A 21 -7.98 -17.52 -6.33
CA SER A 21 -6.73 -16.78 -6.56
C SER A 21 -6.87 -15.36 -6.01
N ASN A 22 -5.88 -14.92 -5.22
CA ASN A 22 -5.83 -13.61 -4.57
C ASN A 22 -5.55 -12.48 -5.58
N TYR A 23 -6.43 -12.29 -6.57
CA TYR A 23 -6.27 -11.28 -7.62
C TYR A 23 -6.19 -9.86 -7.05
N SER A 24 -7.02 -9.55 -6.05
CA SER A 24 -7.00 -8.24 -5.38
C SER A 24 -5.64 -7.93 -4.73
N LEU A 25 -5.09 -8.88 -3.97
CA LEU A 25 -3.76 -8.73 -3.35
C LEU A 25 -2.69 -8.48 -4.41
N LYS A 26 -2.66 -9.32 -5.45
CA LYS A 26 -1.68 -9.19 -6.55
C LYS A 26 -1.79 -7.83 -7.25
N LEU A 27 -3.02 -7.39 -7.53
CA LEU A 27 -3.30 -6.11 -8.17
C LEU A 27 -2.78 -4.95 -7.32
N TRP A 28 -3.19 -4.85 -6.06
CA TRP A 28 -2.81 -3.73 -5.19
C TRP A 28 -1.33 -3.71 -4.86
N LEU A 29 -0.72 -4.88 -4.68
CA LEU A 29 0.72 -5.00 -4.51
C LEU A 29 1.47 -4.57 -5.78
N CYS A 30 1.00 -4.97 -6.95
CA CYS A 30 1.57 -4.52 -8.23
C CYS A 30 1.44 -3.00 -8.40
N ILE A 31 0.27 -2.42 -8.13
CA ILE A 31 0.05 -0.97 -8.16
C ILE A 31 1.04 -0.25 -7.24
N ALA A 32 1.23 -0.74 -6.02
CA ALA A 32 2.17 -0.14 -5.07
C ALA A 32 3.61 -0.22 -5.58
N TRP A 33 4.05 -1.40 -6.06
CA TRP A 33 5.39 -1.56 -6.63
C TRP A 33 5.62 -0.70 -7.87
N VAL A 34 4.65 -0.61 -8.77
CA VAL A 34 4.70 0.27 -9.95
C VAL A 34 4.78 1.73 -9.53
N GLY A 35 3.98 2.15 -8.55
CA GLY A 35 4.06 3.50 -7.97
C GLY A 35 5.45 3.81 -7.42
N PHE A 36 6.07 2.87 -6.72
CA PHE A 36 7.38 3.07 -6.09
C PHE A 36 8.55 3.02 -7.09
N LEU A 37 8.50 2.14 -8.09
CA LEU A 37 9.61 1.89 -9.01
C LEU A 37 9.58 2.74 -10.27
N ILE A 38 8.39 3.17 -10.71
CA ILE A 38 8.20 3.79 -12.02
C ILE A 38 7.73 5.23 -11.87
N LEU A 39 6.72 5.51 -11.04
CA LEU A 39 6.13 6.85 -11.04
C LEU A 39 6.92 7.86 -10.18
N PRO A 40 6.92 9.15 -10.56
CA PRO A 40 7.53 10.21 -9.76
C PRO A 40 7.01 10.19 -8.32
N TRP A 41 7.94 10.14 -7.37
CA TRP A 41 7.58 10.11 -5.95
C TRP A 41 7.06 11.46 -5.45
N TYR A 42 7.63 12.55 -5.96
CA TYR A 42 7.23 13.92 -5.66
C TYR A 42 6.39 14.52 -6.78
N ALA A 43 5.60 15.54 -6.44
CA ALA A 43 4.80 16.29 -7.37
C ALA A 43 5.71 17.13 -8.28
N ALA A 44 5.36 17.20 -9.56
CA ALA A 44 6.03 18.06 -10.51
C ALA A 44 5.93 19.54 -10.07
N TYR A 45 6.94 20.34 -10.42
CA TYR A 45 6.95 21.77 -10.08
C TYR A 45 5.74 22.53 -10.64
N ASP A 46 5.23 22.09 -11.80
CA ASP A 46 4.07 22.65 -12.50
C ASP A 46 2.72 22.15 -11.93
N GLY A 47 2.78 21.37 -10.85
CA GLY A 47 1.62 20.90 -10.10
C GLY A 47 1.32 19.40 -10.27
N PHE A 48 0.38 18.90 -9.46
CA PHE A 48 0.07 17.48 -9.36
C PHE A 48 -0.53 16.89 -10.66
N TRP A 49 -1.24 17.67 -11.48
CA TRP A 49 -1.84 17.20 -12.73
C TRP A 49 -0.94 17.39 -13.96
N SER A 50 0.30 17.87 -13.75
CA SER A 50 1.23 18.10 -14.84
C SER A 50 1.94 16.81 -15.24
N PHE A 51 2.01 16.55 -16.54
CA PHE A 51 2.74 15.44 -17.14
C PHE A 51 4.13 15.84 -17.65
N ILE A 52 4.63 17.01 -17.22
CA ILE A 52 5.94 17.55 -17.63
C ILE A 52 7.09 16.57 -17.37
N TRP A 53 6.97 15.75 -16.32
CA TRP A 53 7.93 14.72 -15.97
C TRP A 53 8.16 13.70 -17.11
N ILE A 54 7.21 13.47 -18.01
CA ILE A 54 7.39 12.56 -19.16
C ILE A 54 8.39 13.14 -20.17
N THR A 55 8.42 14.47 -20.29
CA THR A 55 9.20 15.19 -21.29
C THR A 55 10.47 15.82 -20.74
N ASP A 56 10.59 15.97 -19.43
CA ASP A 56 11.66 16.70 -18.77
C ASP A 56 12.29 15.87 -17.65
N GLY A 57 13.55 15.45 -17.84
CA GLY A 57 14.39 14.94 -16.75
C GLY A 57 14.07 13.56 -16.15
N TYR A 58 12.94 12.93 -16.47
CA TYR A 58 12.64 11.57 -16.00
C TYR A 58 13.60 10.52 -16.59
N PRO A 59 14.07 9.53 -15.80
CA PRO A 59 13.74 9.27 -14.39
C PRO A 59 14.77 9.83 -13.39
N THR A 60 15.78 10.58 -13.81
CA THR A 60 16.97 10.85 -12.97
C THR A 60 16.93 12.18 -12.22
N PHE A 61 16.14 13.15 -12.67
CA PHE A 61 16.03 14.45 -11.99
C PHE A 61 15.31 14.29 -10.65
N ASP A 62 15.71 15.05 -9.63
CA ASP A 62 15.25 14.83 -8.26
C ASP A 62 13.78 15.13 -8.04
N GLU A 63 13.16 15.98 -8.86
CA GLU A 63 11.70 16.20 -8.80
C GLU A 63 10.90 15.07 -9.45
N TYR A 64 11.47 14.41 -10.46
CA TYR A 64 10.77 13.44 -11.31
C TYR A 64 11.17 11.99 -11.05
N SER A 65 12.16 11.78 -10.19
CA SER A 65 12.64 10.44 -9.87
C SER A 65 11.60 9.59 -9.13
N PRO A 66 11.48 8.30 -9.50
CA PRO A 66 10.69 7.34 -8.75
C PRO A 66 11.27 7.06 -7.36
N GLY A 67 10.45 6.53 -6.47
CA GLY A 67 10.79 6.34 -5.05
C GLY A 67 12.10 5.56 -4.82
N ILE A 68 12.40 4.57 -5.66
CA ILE A 68 13.68 3.85 -5.58
C ILE A 68 14.88 4.75 -5.90
N LEU A 69 14.79 5.60 -6.93
CA LEU A 69 15.88 6.50 -7.31
C LEU A 69 16.02 7.66 -6.32
N GLN A 70 14.93 8.08 -5.68
CA GLN A 70 14.99 9.02 -4.57
C GLN A 70 15.87 8.52 -3.42
N ILE A 71 15.83 7.22 -3.14
CA ILE A 71 16.70 6.60 -2.12
C ILE A 71 18.15 6.52 -2.61
N THR A 72 18.35 5.99 -3.82
CA THR A 72 19.69 5.61 -4.29
C THR A 72 20.51 6.76 -4.87
N MET A 73 19.87 7.72 -5.54
CA MET A 73 20.53 8.86 -6.20
C MET A 73 20.43 10.14 -5.37
N HIS A 74 19.24 10.42 -4.82
CA HIS A 74 18.95 11.70 -4.16
C HIS A 74 19.08 11.66 -2.63
N GLN A 75 19.59 10.54 -2.10
CA GLN A 75 19.89 10.34 -0.67
C GLN A 75 18.69 10.58 0.27
N ARG A 76 17.46 10.41 -0.20
CA ARG A 76 16.23 10.61 0.58
C ARG A 76 15.92 9.37 1.44
N TRP A 77 16.75 9.20 2.46
CA TRP A 77 16.79 8.03 3.35
C TRP A 77 15.47 7.78 4.10
N TRP A 78 14.63 8.79 4.29
CA TRP A 78 13.31 8.63 4.90
C TRP A 78 12.34 7.78 4.06
N LEU A 79 12.68 7.42 2.82
CA LEU A 79 11.88 6.48 2.01
C LEU A 79 12.22 5.02 2.28
N TRP A 80 13.28 4.71 3.03
CA TRP A 80 13.62 3.34 3.40
C TRP A 80 12.50 2.60 4.15
N PRO A 81 11.84 3.19 5.17
CA PRO A 81 10.73 2.53 5.85
C PRO A 81 9.58 2.15 4.91
N ILE A 82 9.33 2.96 3.87
CA ILE A 82 8.32 2.66 2.83
C ILE A 82 8.76 1.47 1.99
N ALA A 83 9.99 1.46 1.50
CA ALA A 83 10.55 0.35 0.72
C ALA A 83 10.52 -0.96 1.52
N LEU A 84 10.90 -0.92 2.80
CA LEU A 84 10.84 -2.08 3.70
C LEU A 84 9.39 -2.55 3.89
N SER A 85 8.44 -1.62 4.05
CA SER A 85 7.02 -1.95 4.21
C SER A 85 6.44 -2.63 2.97
N LEU A 86 6.89 -2.28 1.76
CA LEU A 86 6.49 -2.95 0.51
C LEU A 86 7.00 -4.40 0.39
N LEU A 87 8.10 -4.72 1.06
CA LEU A 87 8.66 -6.08 1.08
C LEU A 87 7.90 -7.01 2.04
N VAL A 88 7.40 -6.48 3.17
CA VAL A 88 6.68 -7.24 4.21
C VAL A 88 5.50 -8.08 3.68
N PRO A 89 4.62 -7.59 2.78
CA PRO A 89 3.49 -8.36 2.27
C PRO A 89 3.87 -9.40 1.19
N LEU A 90 5.12 -9.44 0.68
CA LEU A 90 5.52 -10.38 -0.38
C LEU A 90 5.27 -11.86 -0.02
N PRO A 91 5.56 -12.36 1.20
CA PRO A 91 5.25 -13.74 1.57
C PRO A 91 3.76 -14.09 1.48
N ALA A 92 2.86 -13.11 1.61
CA ALA A 92 1.42 -13.31 1.50
C ALA A 92 0.97 -13.73 0.10
N LEU A 93 1.83 -13.60 -0.93
CA LEU A 93 1.59 -14.12 -2.28
C LEU A 93 1.62 -15.65 -2.35
N ILE A 94 2.37 -16.28 -1.45
CA ILE A 94 2.61 -17.73 -1.43
C ILE A 94 1.80 -18.38 -0.29
N LEU A 95 1.64 -17.67 0.82
CA LEU A 95 0.93 -18.17 2.00
C LEU A 95 -0.58 -18.30 1.74
N PRO A 96 -1.21 -19.42 2.14
CA PRO A 96 -2.66 -19.57 2.11
C PRO A 96 -3.36 -18.51 2.97
N ARG A 97 -4.58 -18.09 2.59
CA ARG A 97 -5.36 -17.12 3.38
C ARG A 97 -5.69 -17.61 4.79
N THR A 98 -5.71 -18.92 5.01
CA THR A 98 -5.95 -19.54 6.33
C THR A 98 -4.75 -19.44 7.26
N ASP A 99 -3.56 -19.11 6.75
CA ASP A 99 -2.37 -18.95 7.57
C ASP A 99 -2.42 -17.61 8.32
N PRO A 100 -2.27 -17.57 9.67
CA PRO A 100 -2.24 -16.32 10.43
C PRO A 100 -1.12 -15.36 9.99
N ARG A 101 -0.03 -15.89 9.39
CA ARG A 101 1.07 -15.09 8.86
C ARG A 101 0.65 -14.28 7.63
N HIS A 102 -0.29 -14.77 6.82
CA HIS A 102 -0.82 -14.04 5.67
C HIS A 102 -1.48 -12.73 6.13
N ALA A 103 -2.41 -12.82 7.08
CA ALA A 103 -3.09 -11.65 7.62
C ALA A 103 -2.11 -10.71 8.36
N THR A 104 -1.17 -11.27 9.13
CA THR A 104 -0.19 -10.48 9.88
C THR A 104 0.75 -9.69 8.96
N ALA A 105 1.22 -10.30 7.86
CA ALA A 105 2.06 -9.62 6.87
C ALA A 105 1.33 -8.44 6.21
N LEU A 106 0.05 -8.64 5.85
CA LEU A 106 -0.78 -7.58 5.27
C LEU A 106 -1.08 -6.44 6.25
N LEU A 107 -1.38 -6.76 7.50
CA LEU A 107 -1.65 -5.76 8.54
C LEU A 107 -0.40 -4.97 8.90
N LEU A 108 0.74 -5.64 9.11
CA LEU A 108 1.98 -4.97 9.46
C LEU A 108 2.53 -4.18 8.27
N GLY A 109 2.68 -4.80 7.10
CA GLY A 109 3.23 -4.12 5.93
C GLY A 109 2.32 -3.00 5.42
N GLY A 110 1.02 -3.31 5.23
CA GLY A 110 0.03 -2.34 4.78
C GLY A 110 -0.23 -1.25 5.81
N GLY A 111 -0.49 -1.61 7.07
CA GLY A 111 -0.82 -0.64 8.12
C GLY A 111 0.34 0.27 8.46
N PHE A 112 1.55 -0.28 8.65
CA PHE A 112 2.74 0.53 8.93
C PHE A 112 3.10 1.39 7.72
N GLY A 113 3.12 0.83 6.51
CA GLY A 113 3.43 1.57 5.29
C GLY A 113 2.45 2.72 5.04
N PHE A 114 1.15 2.49 5.23
CA PHE A 114 0.12 3.51 5.11
C PHE A 114 0.29 4.63 6.15
N ALA A 115 0.39 4.28 7.43
CA ALA A 115 0.54 5.24 8.51
C ALA A 115 1.82 6.06 8.38
N TYR A 116 2.93 5.40 8.02
CA TYR A 116 4.21 6.08 7.81
C TYR A 116 4.15 7.04 6.61
N THR A 117 3.58 6.61 5.48
CA THR A 117 3.46 7.46 4.29
C THR A 117 2.62 8.69 4.58
N LEU A 118 1.50 8.55 5.31
CA LEU A 118 0.70 9.70 5.75
C LEU A 118 1.49 10.61 6.70
N ALA A 119 2.13 10.04 7.71
CA ALA A 119 2.91 10.80 8.69
C ALA A 119 4.07 11.57 8.03
N GLN A 120 4.73 10.97 7.03
CA GLN A 120 5.83 11.60 6.30
C GLN A 120 5.41 12.93 5.67
N GLY A 121 4.17 13.04 5.18
CA GLY A 121 3.62 14.29 4.64
C GLY A 121 3.54 15.45 5.65
N PHE A 122 3.62 15.16 6.94
CA PHE A 122 3.62 16.15 8.02
C PHE A 122 4.97 16.27 8.74
N ILE A 123 5.84 15.26 8.63
CA ILE A 123 7.17 15.25 9.28
C ILE A 123 8.13 16.22 8.58
N LEU A 124 8.17 16.20 7.25
CA LEU A 124 9.04 17.06 6.44
C LEU A 124 8.18 18.06 5.65
N GLY A 125 8.44 19.34 5.86
CA GLY A 125 7.83 20.43 5.11
C GLY A 125 8.77 20.99 4.03
N LEU A 126 8.31 22.09 3.41
CA LEU A 126 9.07 22.80 2.36
C LEU A 126 10.32 23.51 2.89
N HIS A 127 10.41 23.73 4.21
CA HIS A 127 11.49 24.51 4.84
C HIS A 127 12.11 23.79 6.05
N GLY A 128 12.09 22.45 6.05
CA GLY A 128 12.65 21.63 7.12
C GLY A 128 11.60 20.80 7.83
N TRP A 129 11.68 20.67 9.15
CA TRP A 129 10.69 19.93 9.93
C TRP A 129 9.30 20.57 9.83
N GLY A 130 8.25 19.76 9.70
CA GLY A 130 6.88 20.27 9.73
C GLY A 130 6.44 20.75 11.11
N TRP A 131 7.12 20.31 12.17
CA TRP A 131 6.78 20.61 13.56
C TRP A 131 8.02 21.07 14.34
N VAL A 132 7.86 22.07 15.20
CA VAL A 132 8.98 22.66 15.98
C VAL A 132 9.67 21.62 16.88
N PHE A 133 8.90 20.77 17.56
CA PHE A 133 9.45 19.77 18.49
C PHE A 133 10.42 18.77 17.81
N LEU A 134 10.27 18.52 16.50
CA LEU A 134 11.18 17.67 15.75
C LEU A 134 12.55 18.34 15.58
N GLY A 135 12.56 19.66 15.40
CA GLY A 135 13.79 20.46 15.40
C GLY A 135 14.48 20.45 16.76
N ASP A 136 13.72 20.49 17.85
CA ASP A 136 14.27 20.42 19.20
C ASP A 136 14.88 19.04 19.52
N LEU A 137 14.26 17.96 19.03
CA LEU A 137 14.69 16.59 19.30
C LEU A 137 15.83 16.10 18.40
N PHE A 138 15.77 16.44 17.11
CA PHE A 138 16.70 15.93 16.09
C PHE A 138 17.68 17.00 15.56
N GLY A 139 17.54 18.24 16.03
CA GLY A 139 18.31 19.39 15.52
C GLY A 139 17.71 19.98 14.23
N PRO A 140 18.19 21.13 13.77
CA PRO A 140 17.71 21.74 12.53
C PRO A 140 18.03 20.84 11.33
N THR A 141 17.06 20.69 10.42
CA THR A 141 17.25 19.94 9.17
C THR A 141 17.22 20.89 7.98
N GLY A 142 18.19 20.73 7.06
CA GLY A 142 18.15 21.35 5.74
C GLY A 142 17.38 20.51 4.72
N GLN A 143 16.91 19.33 5.11
CA GLN A 143 16.15 18.44 4.23
C GLN A 143 14.72 18.95 4.08
N THR A 144 14.28 19.07 2.84
CA THR A 144 12.94 19.52 2.51
C THR A 144 12.22 18.47 1.68
N GLN A 145 10.91 18.43 1.87
CA GLN A 145 10.05 17.55 1.12
C GLN A 145 9.08 18.40 0.30
N ILE A 146 9.17 18.24 -1.01
CA ILE A 146 8.18 18.74 -1.97
C ILE A 146 6.90 17.91 -1.82
N GLY A 147 5.77 18.44 -2.27
CA GLY A 147 4.49 17.73 -2.28
C GLY A 147 4.63 16.31 -2.86
N MET A 148 3.84 15.37 -2.35
CA MET A 148 3.85 13.98 -2.82
C MET A 148 3.19 13.84 -4.20
N GLY A 149 3.79 13.02 -5.06
CA GLY A 149 3.36 12.81 -6.45
C GLY A 149 2.57 11.53 -6.66
N TYR A 150 2.47 11.10 -7.93
CA TYR A 150 1.72 9.91 -8.33
C TYR A 150 2.23 8.62 -7.69
N GLY A 151 3.55 8.47 -7.56
CA GLY A 151 4.16 7.28 -6.96
C GLY A 151 3.75 7.10 -5.51
N ALA A 152 3.82 8.18 -4.72
CA ALA A 152 3.38 8.19 -3.33
C ALA A 152 1.87 7.94 -3.19
N LEU A 153 1.04 8.50 -4.08
CA LEU A 153 -0.41 8.23 -4.11
C LEU A 153 -0.71 6.73 -4.30
N LEU A 154 -0.13 6.11 -5.32
CA LEU A 154 -0.37 4.69 -5.61
C LEU A 154 0.17 3.76 -4.52
N VAL A 155 1.33 4.09 -3.94
CA VAL A 155 1.89 3.33 -2.81
C VAL A 155 1.01 3.44 -1.57
N CYS A 156 0.56 4.65 -1.23
CA CYS A 156 -0.34 4.89 -0.10
C CYS A 156 -1.67 4.14 -0.27
N GLY A 157 -2.30 4.25 -1.45
CA GLY A 157 -3.51 3.49 -1.77
C GLY A 157 -3.29 1.98 -1.75
N GLY A 158 -2.18 1.50 -2.32
CA GLY A 158 -1.79 0.09 -2.26
C GLY A 158 -1.65 -0.42 -0.82
N PHE A 159 -0.99 0.33 0.06
CA PHE A 159 -0.88 -0.01 1.47
C PHE A 159 -2.23 -0.05 2.19
N LEU A 160 -3.10 0.92 1.93
CA LEU A 160 -4.46 0.94 2.47
C LEU A 160 -5.24 -0.31 2.08
N PHE A 161 -5.22 -0.70 0.79
CA PHE A 161 -5.91 -1.90 0.33
C PHE A 161 -5.27 -3.20 0.81
N LEU A 162 -3.96 -3.24 1.04
CA LEU A 162 -3.31 -4.38 1.68
C LEU A 162 -3.72 -4.47 3.16
N PHE A 163 -3.80 -3.34 3.86
CA PHE A 163 -4.24 -3.28 5.25
C PHE A 163 -5.68 -3.74 5.43
N THR A 164 -6.61 -3.24 4.62
CA THR A 164 -8.03 -3.66 4.65
C THR A 164 -8.20 -5.14 4.30
N GLN A 165 -7.41 -5.66 3.35
CA GLN A 165 -7.34 -7.10 3.09
C GLN A 165 -6.85 -7.91 4.29
N GLY A 166 -5.86 -7.40 5.02
CA GLY A 166 -5.39 -7.98 6.28
C GLY A 166 -6.48 -8.02 7.36
N LEU A 167 -7.28 -6.95 7.47
CA LEU A 167 -8.43 -6.88 8.38
C LEU A 167 -9.50 -7.91 8.01
N ALA A 168 -9.86 -7.99 6.73
CA ALA A 168 -10.79 -9.00 6.22
C ALA A 168 -10.27 -10.42 6.48
N ALA A 169 -8.97 -10.68 6.28
CA ALA A 169 -8.37 -11.98 6.57
C ALA A 169 -8.42 -12.36 8.07
N ARG A 170 -8.54 -11.38 8.99
CA ARG A 170 -8.80 -11.61 10.43
C ARG A 170 -10.28 -11.74 10.80
N GLY A 171 -11.18 -11.70 9.83
CA GLY A 171 -12.62 -11.85 10.03
C GLY A 171 -13.40 -10.55 10.18
N ALA A 172 -12.78 -9.38 9.98
CA ALA A 172 -13.53 -8.12 9.88
C ALA A 172 -14.52 -8.19 8.71
N ILE A 173 -15.72 -7.63 8.88
CA ILE A 173 -16.78 -7.62 7.86
C ILE A 173 -17.04 -9.01 7.26
N LYS A 174 -17.07 -10.04 8.11
CA LYS A 174 -17.27 -11.45 7.69
C LYS A 174 -16.24 -11.96 6.66
N GLY A 175 -15.08 -11.31 6.59
CA GLY A 175 -14.02 -11.65 5.64
C GLY A 175 -14.19 -11.09 4.22
N ASP A 176 -15.12 -10.14 4.02
CA ASP A 176 -15.33 -9.52 2.72
C ASP A 176 -14.27 -8.47 2.41
N VAL A 177 -13.38 -8.79 1.46
CA VAL A 177 -12.30 -7.92 0.99
C VAL A 177 -12.83 -6.70 0.25
N PHE A 178 -13.91 -6.82 -0.52
CA PHE A 178 -14.43 -5.72 -1.33
C PHE A 178 -15.09 -4.67 -0.43
N VAL A 179 -15.92 -5.12 0.51
CA VAL A 179 -16.58 -4.21 1.45
C VAL A 179 -15.56 -3.58 2.39
N SER A 180 -14.62 -4.36 2.93
CA SER A 180 -13.55 -3.81 3.78
C SER A 180 -12.69 -2.79 3.03
N GLY A 181 -12.44 -3.02 1.73
CA GLY A 181 -11.70 -2.07 0.89
C GLY A 181 -12.49 -0.82 0.54
N THR A 182 -13.83 -0.89 0.47
CA THR A 182 -14.69 0.29 0.22
C THR A 182 -14.81 1.18 1.47
N ILE A 183 -14.69 0.61 2.67
CA ILE A 183 -14.76 1.36 3.93
C ILE A 183 -13.47 2.15 4.19
N GLY A 184 -12.33 1.55 3.85
CA GLY A 184 -11.01 2.18 4.01
C GLY A 184 -10.78 3.24 2.96
#